data_AF-A0A7U1GG16-F1
#
_entry.id   AF-A0A7U1GG16-F1
#
_cell.length_a   1.000
_cell.length_b   1.000
_cell.length_c   1.000
_cell.angle_alpha   90.00
_cell.angle_beta   90.00
_cell.angle_gamma   90.00
#
_symmetry.space_group_name_H-M   'P 1'
#
loop_
_entity.id
_entity.type
_entity.pdbx_description
1 polymer ?
#
loop_
_entity_poly.entity_id
_entity_poly.type
_entity_poly.pdbx_seq_one_letter_code
_entity_poly.pdbx_strand_id
1 'polypeptide(L)'
;IGFSETARQLPDTIDYKFLNWFAGVIDGDGYFHVRFYTKYYNKVVKQIRIKVHNRDIRIFIRILDYSTLGRIRADKNKPYYTYVVYSKDNIIYIIRNLNGLKYL
;
A
#
# COMPACT_ATOMS: atom_id res chain seq x y z
N ILE A 1 17.21 -0.31 -23.60
CA ILE A 1 15.86 -0.89 -23.40
C ILE A 1 15.14 0.03 -22.43
N GLY A 2 14.27 0.89 -22.95
CA GLY A 2 13.67 2.01 -22.20
C GLY A 2 12.57 1.53 -21.28
N PHE A 3 12.59 2.00 -20.03
CA PHE A 3 11.45 1.86 -19.12
C PHE A 3 10.44 2.94 -19.50
N SER A 4 9.31 2.52 -20.06
CA SER A 4 8.15 3.39 -20.24
C SER A 4 7.50 3.60 -18.87
N GLU A 5 7.74 4.77 -18.28
CA GLU A 5 6.98 5.23 -17.12
C GLU A 5 5.59 5.64 -17.60
N THR A 6 4.66 4.67 -17.63
CA THR A 6 3.24 5.02 -17.68
C THR A 6 2.88 5.61 -16.32
N ALA A 7 2.63 6.93 -16.29
CA ALA A 7 1.93 7.56 -15.18
C ALA A 7 0.52 6.96 -15.13
N ARG A 8 0.35 5.85 -14.39
CA ARG A 8 -0.93 5.17 -14.26
C ARG A 8 -1.87 6.11 -13.48
N GLN A 9 -2.96 6.51 -14.12
CA GLN A 9 -3.99 7.37 -13.54
C GLN A 9 -4.77 6.61 -12.47
N LEU A 10 -5.28 7.35 -11.48
CA LEU A 10 -6.22 6.81 -10.50
C LEU A 10 -7.49 6.34 -11.24
N PRO A 11 -8.12 5.23 -10.82
CA PRO A 11 -9.34 4.74 -11.46
C PRO A 11 -10.47 5.79 -11.36
N ASP A 12 -11.21 5.96 -12.46
CA ASP A 12 -12.31 6.94 -12.59
C ASP A 12 -13.51 6.63 -11.67
N THR A 13 -13.62 5.39 -11.19
CA THR A 13 -14.67 4.95 -10.27
C THR A 13 -14.08 4.17 -9.09
N ILE A 14 -14.68 4.35 -7.92
CA ILE A 14 -14.28 3.66 -6.68
C ILE A 14 -14.83 2.23 -6.70
N ASP A 15 -13.95 1.22 -6.72
CA ASP A 15 -14.33 -0.18 -6.54
C ASP A 15 -14.42 -0.54 -5.04
N TYR A 16 -15.64 -0.49 -4.50
CA TYR A 16 -15.91 -0.82 -3.10
C TYR A 16 -15.64 -2.30 -2.75
N LYS A 17 -15.78 -3.24 -3.71
CA LYS A 17 -15.47 -4.65 -3.45
C LYS A 17 -13.96 -4.81 -3.24
N PHE A 18 -13.16 -4.15 -4.08
CA PHE A 18 -11.72 -4.10 -3.89
C PHE A 18 -11.36 -3.42 -2.56
N LEU A 19 -11.94 -2.27 -2.23
CA LEU A 19 -11.62 -1.57 -0.99
C LEU A 19 -11.94 -2.39 0.27
N ASN A 20 -13.10 -3.07 0.32
CA ASN A 20 -13.46 -3.93 1.44
C ASN A 20 -12.52 -5.13 1.58
N TRP A 21 -12.17 -5.77 0.45
CA TRP A 21 -11.17 -6.83 0.45
C TRP A 21 -9.81 -6.31 0.92
N PHE A 22 -9.38 -5.15 0.42
CA PHE A 22 -8.11 -4.54 0.78
C PHE A 22 -8.03 -4.13 2.25
N ALA A 23 -9.15 -3.66 2.82
CA ALA A 23 -9.28 -3.40 4.26
C ALA A 23 -8.94 -4.66 5.07
N GLY A 24 -9.56 -5.79 4.72
CA GLY A 24 -9.30 -7.07 5.40
C GLY A 24 -7.85 -7.53 5.27
N VAL A 25 -7.21 -7.32 4.11
CA VAL A 25 -5.78 -7.63 3.93
C VAL A 25 -4.90 -6.76 4.85
N ILE A 26 -5.20 -5.47 4.96
CA ILE A 26 -4.46 -4.56 5.85
C ILE A 26 -4.69 -4.92 7.32
N ASP A 27 -5.92 -5.27 7.72
CA ASP A 27 -6.23 -5.62 9.10
C ASP A 27 -5.60 -6.96 9.52
N GLY A 28 -5.43 -7.89 8.58
CA GLY A 28 -4.79 -9.19 8.83
C GLY A 28 -3.27 -9.13 8.88
N ASP A 29 -2.63 -8.72 7.78
CA ASP A 29 -1.17 -8.80 7.59
C ASP A 29 -0.48 -7.43 7.48
N GLY A 30 -1.26 -6.36 7.57
CA GLY A 30 -0.79 -4.98 7.44
C GLY A 30 -0.43 -4.32 8.76
N TYR A 31 0.34 -3.23 8.67
CA TYR A 31 0.58 -2.35 9.80
C TYR A 31 0.89 -0.91 9.35
N PHE A 32 0.53 0.04 10.20
CA PHE A 32 0.91 1.44 10.07
C PHE A 32 2.24 1.68 10.78
N HIS A 33 3.28 1.93 10.00
CA HIS A 33 4.60 2.24 10.53
C HIS A 33 4.78 3.75 10.64
N VAL A 34 4.72 4.27 11.87
CA VAL A 34 5.05 5.66 12.18
C VAL A 34 6.35 5.69 12.95
N ARG A 35 7.37 6.38 12.41
CA ARG A 35 8.67 6.49 13.05
C ARG A 35 9.22 7.91 13.00
N PHE A 36 9.87 8.32 14.08
CA PHE A 36 10.62 9.57 14.15
C PHE A 36 12.02 9.35 13.60
N TYR A 37 12.45 10.23 12.70
CA TYR A 37 13.82 10.22 12.21
C TYR A 37 14.67 11.12 13.10
N THR A 38 15.29 10.51 14.11
CA THR A 38 16.07 11.19 15.17
C THR A 38 17.19 12.06 14.60
N LYS A 39 17.83 11.65 13.50
CA LYS A 39 18.91 12.41 12.86
C LYS A 39 18.49 13.77 12.29
N TYR A 40 17.21 13.98 11.98
CA TYR A 40 16.72 15.24 11.40
C TYR A 40 15.71 15.97 12.29
N TYR A 41 15.56 15.53 13.55
CA TYR A 41 14.74 16.03 14.67
C TYR A 41 13.27 16.45 14.42
N ASN A 42 12.80 16.51 13.16
CA ASN A 42 11.46 16.98 12.79
C ASN A 42 10.79 16.13 11.68
N LYS A 43 11.44 15.05 11.22
CA LYS A 43 10.88 14.22 10.14
C LYS A 43 10.19 12.97 10.70
N VAL A 44 8.86 12.94 10.57
CA VAL A 44 8.05 11.75 10.84
C VAL A 44 7.87 10.99 9.52
N VAL A 45 8.27 9.72 9.50
CA VAL A 45 8.03 8.83 8.37
C VAL A 45 6.79 7.99 8.68
N LYS A 46 5.80 8.05 7.80
CA LYS A 46 4.54 7.30 7.90
C LYS A 46 4.44 6.35 6.72
N GLN A 47 4.14 5.09 6.96
CA GLN A 47 4.01 4.08 5.92
C GLN A 47 2.89 3.10 6.25
N ILE A 48 2.19 2.63 5.22
CA ILE A 48 1.40 1.39 5.31
C ILE A 48 2.27 0.28 4.75
N ARG A 49 2.36 -0.84 5.46
CA ARG A 49 3.14 -2.00 5.06
C ARG A 49 2.36 -3.27 5.20
N ILE A 50 2.52 -4.18 4.25
CA ILE A 50 1.98 -5.54 4.29
C ILE A 50 3.13 -6.45 3.89
N LYS A 51 3.33 -7.54 4.62
CA LYS A 51 4.43 -8.48 4.36
C LYS A 51 3.89 -9.89 4.21
N VAL A 52 4.18 -10.54 3.09
CA VAL A 52 3.69 -11.89 2.78
C VAL A 52 4.82 -12.77 2.24
N HIS A 53 4.64 -14.09 2.29
CA HIS A 53 5.56 -15.05 1.66
C HIS A 53 5.50 -14.92 0.14
N ASN A 54 6.56 -15.28 -0.59
CA ASN A 54 6.61 -15.19 -2.05
C ASN A 54 5.52 -16.01 -2.78
N ARG A 55 4.93 -17.00 -2.10
CA ARG A 55 3.83 -17.82 -2.58
C ARG A 55 2.56 -16.98 -2.79
N ASP A 56 2.42 -15.92 -2.01
CA ASP A 56 1.22 -15.07 -1.95
C ASP A 56 1.43 -13.72 -2.62
N ILE A 57 2.49 -13.57 -3.43
CA ILE A 57 2.82 -12.31 -4.12
C ILE A 57 1.67 -11.79 -5.01
N ARG A 58 0.77 -12.68 -5.44
CA ARG A 58 -0.45 -12.34 -6.20
C ARG A 58 -1.36 -11.35 -5.46
N ILE A 59 -1.35 -11.34 -4.12
CA ILE A 59 -2.06 -10.35 -3.31
C ILE A 59 -1.57 -8.94 -3.66
N PHE A 60 -0.26 -8.76 -3.77
CA PHE A 60 0.32 -7.45 -4.07
C PHE A 60 0.13 -7.04 -5.53
N ILE A 61 0.16 -8.00 -6.46
CA ILE A 61 -0.14 -7.73 -7.87
C ILE A 61 -1.57 -7.19 -7.98
N ARG A 62 -2.54 -7.85 -7.33
CA ARG A 62 -3.93 -7.37 -7.27
C ARG A 62 -4.05 -5.97 -6.67
N ILE A 63 -3.34 -5.67 -5.59
CA ILE A 63 -3.35 -4.33 -5.00
C ILE A 63 -2.81 -3.28 -5.99
N LEU A 64 -1.74 -3.57 -6.71
CA LEU A 64 -1.16 -2.66 -7.70
C LEU A 64 -2.06 -2.46 -8.92
N ASP A 65 -2.73 -3.51 -9.39
CA ASP A 65 -3.60 -3.44 -10.57
C ASP A 65 -4.83 -2.56 -10.30
N TYR A 66 -5.40 -2.65 -9.10
CA TYR A 66 -6.62 -1.92 -8.74
C TYR A 66 -6.36 -0.52 -8.18
N SER A 67 -5.33 -0.35 -7.34
CA SER A 67 -5.09 0.94 -6.69
C SER A 67 -4.06 1.80 -7.43
N THR A 68 -3.11 1.17 -8.14
CA THR A 68 -1.89 1.81 -8.67
C THR A 68 -0.99 2.45 -7.60
N LEU A 69 -1.31 2.27 -6.32
CA LEU A 69 -0.60 2.89 -5.20
C LEU A 69 0.52 1.99 -4.67
N GLY A 70 1.54 2.62 -4.09
CA GLY A 70 2.58 1.90 -3.35
C GLY A 70 3.62 1.23 -4.24
N ARG A 71 4.46 0.40 -3.61
CA ARG A 71 5.57 -0.32 -4.26
C ARG A 71 5.75 -1.69 -3.61
N ILE A 72 6.10 -2.68 -4.42
CA ILE A 72 6.50 -4.02 -3.94
C ILE A 72 8.02 -4.05 -3.82
N ARG A 73 8.52 -4.68 -2.76
CA ARG A 73 9.95 -4.93 -2.54
C ARG A 73 10.16 -6.37 -2.12
N ALA A 74 11.15 -7.04 -2.71
CA ALA A 74 11.62 -8.31 -2.21
C ALA A 74 12.51 -8.10 -0.98
N ASP A 75 12.37 -8.94 0.05
CA ASP A 75 13.35 -8.99 1.13
C ASP A 75 14.60 -9.71 0.64
N LYS A 76 15.77 -9.07 0.76
CA LYS A 76 17.04 -9.65 0.34
C LYS A 76 17.27 -10.99 1.05
N ASN A 77 17.53 -12.04 0.28
CA ASN A 77 17.83 -13.40 0.76
C ASN A 77 16.73 -14.05 1.62
N LYS A 78 15.47 -13.59 1.53
CA LYS A 78 14.36 -14.21 2.24
C LYS A 78 13.17 -14.43 1.31
N PRO A 79 12.34 -15.46 1.51
CA PRO A 79 11.20 -15.76 0.63
C PRO A 79 9.99 -14.89 0.94
N TYR A 80 10.19 -13.58 1.15
CA TYR A 80 9.14 -12.64 1.50
C TYR A 80 9.17 -11.42 0.60
N TYR A 81 7.98 -10.87 0.39
CA TYR A 81 7.79 -9.59 -0.26
C TYR A 81 7.09 -8.64 0.71
N THR A 82 7.37 -7.35 0.56
CA THR A 82 6.72 -6.27 1.28
C THR A 82 6.07 -5.32 0.29
N TYR A 83 4.76 -5.12 0.40
CA TYR A 83 4.07 -3.98 -0.19
C TYR A 83 4.16 -2.78 0.75
N VAL A 84 4.41 -1.60 0.19
CA VAL A 84 4.61 -0.40 1.00
C VAL A 84 4.12 0.88 0.31
N VAL A 85 3.42 1.72 1.07
CA VAL A 85 3.00 3.07 0.67
C VAL A 85 3.71 4.09 1.52
N TYR A 86 4.41 5.05 0.89
CA TYR A 86 5.19 6.10 1.56
C TYR A 86 4.58 7.51 1.42
N SER A 87 3.88 7.76 0.30
CA SER A 87 3.32 9.08 0.02
C SER A 87 2.23 9.41 1.03
N LYS A 88 2.31 10.60 1.64
CA LYS A 88 1.28 11.09 2.55
C LYS A 88 -0.09 11.12 1.85
N ASP A 89 -0.14 11.55 0.60
CA ASP A 89 -1.40 11.68 -0.14
C ASP A 89 -2.01 10.30 -0.42
N ASN A 90 -1.19 9.32 -0.80
CA ASN A 90 -1.66 7.96 -1.02
C ASN A 90 -2.12 7.30 0.29
N ILE A 91 -1.42 7.56 1.40
CA ILE A 91 -1.84 7.06 2.73
C ILE A 91 -3.17 7.70 3.14
N ILE A 92 -3.33 9.02 2.94
CA ILE A 92 -4.60 9.71 3.23
C ILE A 92 -5.72 9.18 2.33
N TYR A 93 -5.45 8.97 1.05
CA TYR A 93 -6.40 8.37 0.11
C TYR A 93 -6.85 6.99 0.60
N ILE A 94 -5.90 6.12 0.95
CA ILE A 94 -6.23 4.79 1.47
C ILE A 94 -7.06 4.92 2.75
N ILE A 95 -6.62 5.69 3.74
CA ILE A 95 -7.35 5.86 5.01
C ILE A 95 -8.77 6.38 4.80
N ARG A 96 -8.97 7.37 3.91
CA ARG A 96 -10.30 7.92 3.62
C ARG A 96 -11.23 6.90 2.97
N ASN A 97 -10.71 6.09 2.05
CA ASN A 97 -11.48 5.10 1.34
C ASN A 97 -11.72 3.82 2.16
N LEU A 98 -10.78 3.43 3.04
CA LEU A 98 -10.97 2.33 3.99
C LEU A 98 -11.92 2.73 5.13
N ASN A 99 -11.83 3.96 5.64
CA ASN A 99 -12.73 4.48 6.68
C ASN A 99 -14.11 4.91 6.13
N GLY A 100 -14.37 4.69 4.84
CA GLY A 100 -15.63 5.01 4.15
C GLY A 100 -16.83 4.12 4.54
N LEU A 101 -16.71 3.25 5.54
CA LEU A 101 -17.81 2.42 6.08
C LEU A 101 -18.66 3.13 7.14
N LYS A 102 -18.61 4.47 7.25
CA LYS A 102 -19.36 5.23 8.28
C LYS A 102 -20.63 5.94 7.80
N TYR A 103 -21.02 5.81 6.54
CA TYR A 103 -22.30 6.34 6.04
C TYR A 103 -22.96 5.34 5.08
N LEU A 104 -23.51 4.27 5.66
CA LEU A 104 -24.71 3.58 5.16
C LEU A 104 -25.75 3.63 6.28
#